data_AF-A0A3C1YCW2-F1
#
_entry.id   AF-A0A3C1YCW2-F1
#
_cell.length_a   1.000
_cell.length_b   1.000
_cell.length_c   1.000
_cell.angle_alpha   90.00
_cell.angle_beta   90.00
_cell.angle_gamma   90.00
#
_symmetry.space_group_name_H-M   'P 1'
#
loop_
_entity.id
_entity.type
_entity.pdbx_description
1 polymer ?
#
loop_
_entity_poly.entity_id
_entity_poly.type
_entity_poly.pdbx_seq_one_letter_code
_entity_poly.pdbx_strand_id
1 'polypeptide(L)' 'MTVKNSKKFKYRGSKSEILDSIMFENYEIKSLKHGNTGNTLYRFPSKAHNWENCWTMDLQTAKNGVGKYHQHLMNRSE' A
#
# COMPACT_ATOMS: atom_id res chain seq x y z
N MET A 1 30.84 29.60 24.02
CA MET A 1 30.52 29.20 22.64
C MET A 1 29.82 27.85 22.69
N THR A 2 28.50 27.79 22.52
CA THR A 2 27.72 26.57 22.72
C THR A 2 27.64 25.79 21.42
N VAL A 3 28.39 24.69 21.32
CA VAL A 3 28.38 23.79 20.16
C VAL A 3 27.05 23.05 20.13
N LYS A 4 26.11 23.53 19.30
CA LYS A 4 24.88 22.80 18.94
C LYS A 4 25.27 21.58 18.12
N ASN A 5 25.52 20.46 18.81
CA ASN A 5 25.70 19.17 18.16
C ASN A 5 24.33 18.70 17.67
N SER A 6 23.96 19.09 16.44
CA SER A 6 22.79 18.59 15.75
C SER A 6 22.96 17.09 15.54
N LYS A 7 22.43 16.28 16.47
CA LYS A 7 22.25 14.83 16.26
C LYS A 7 21.44 14.68 14.98
N LYS A 8 22.13 14.48 13.86
CA LYS A 8 21.50 14.07 12.60
C LYS A 8 20.82 12.75 12.92
N PHE A 9 19.50 12.78 13.05
CA PHE A 9 18.71 11.56 13.10
C PHE A 9 19.02 10.83 11.80
N LYS A 10 19.92 9.84 11.87
CA LYS A 10 20.16 8.92 10.76
C LYS A 10 18.85 8.16 10.64
N TYR A 11 17.97 8.62 9.75
CA TYR A 11 16.81 7.84 9.33
C TYR A 11 17.34 6.48 8.90
N ARG A 12 17.08 5.46 9.72
CA ARG A 12 17.33 4.07 9.36
C ARG A 12 16.20 3.70 8.42
N GLY A 13 16.52 3.59 7.15
CA GLY A 13 15.58 3.29 6.09
C GLY A 13 15.92 4.04 4.82
N SER A 14 15.95 3.33 3.70
CA SER A 14 16.02 3.92 2.37
C SER A 14 14.71 4.65 2.05
N LYS A 15 14.71 5.51 1.03
CA LYS A 15 13.46 6.06 0.49
C LYS A 15 12.61 4.90 -0.05
N SER A 16 11.30 4.94 0.17
CA SER A 16 10.40 4.00 -0.47
C SER A 16 10.40 4.21 -1.98
N GLU A 17 10.37 3.13 -2.73
CA GLU A 17 10.42 3.14 -4.20
C GLU A 17 9.04 2.74 -4.74
N ILE A 18 8.48 3.58 -5.60
CA ILE A 18 7.23 3.27 -6.28
C ILE A 18 7.55 2.24 -7.35
N LEU A 19 6.83 1.11 -7.31
CA LEU A 19 7.00 0.02 -8.26
C LEU A 19 5.86 0.05 -9.29
N ASP A 20 5.97 -0.80 -10.31
CA ASP A 20 4.96 -0.92 -11.36
C ASP A 20 3.57 -1.29 -10.80
N SER A 21 2.56 -0.58 -11.27
CA SER A 21 1.19 -0.84 -10.87
C SER A 21 0.69 -2.13 -11.52
N ILE A 22 -0.08 -2.91 -10.77
CA ILE A 22 -0.60 -4.20 -11.22
C ILE A 22 -2.07 -4.00 -11.58
N MET A 23 -2.41 -4.22 -12.85
CA MET A 23 -3.79 -4.21 -13.31
C MET A 23 -4.47 -5.54 -12.97
N PHE A 24 -5.58 -5.49 -12.25
CA PHE A 24 -6.36 -6.66 -11.89
C PHE A 24 -7.85 -6.34 -11.86
N GLU A 25 -8.66 -7.05 -12.65
CA GLU A 25 -10.13 -6.87 -12.73
C GLU A 25 -10.57 -5.39 -12.89
N ASN A 26 -9.93 -4.66 -13.82
CA ASN A 26 -10.14 -3.23 -14.06
C ASN A 26 -9.82 -2.31 -12.87
N TYR A 27 -9.07 -2.81 -11.88
CA TYR A 27 -8.54 -2.03 -10.76
C TYR A 27 -7.02 -1.90 -10.85
N GLU A 28 -6.51 -0.70 -10.57
CA GLU A 28 -5.08 -0.43 -10.49
C GLU A 28 -4.57 -0.67 -9.06
N ILE A 29 -3.90 -1.80 -8.84
CA ILE A 29 -3.22 -2.10 -7.57
C ILE A 29 -1.85 -1.42 -7.60
N LYS A 30 -1.73 -0.27 -6.94
CA LYS A 30 -0.45 0.42 -6.78
C LYS A 30 0.50 -0.39 -5.91
N SER A 31 1.77 -0.45 -6.29
CA SER A 31 2.79 -1.17 -5.54
C SER A 31 3.91 -0.22 -5.08
N LEU A 32 4.44 -0.45 -3.88
CA LEU A 32 5.45 0.38 -3.24
C LEU A 32 6.43 -0.50 -2.48
N LYS A 33 7.72 -0.39 -2.76
CA LYS A 33 8.76 -1.00 -1.93
C LYS A 33 9.02 -0.12 -0.72
N HIS A 34 8.71 -0.60 0.47
CA HIS A 34 8.94 0.13 1.71
C HIS A 34 10.45 0.22 1.99
N GLY A 35 11.02 1.42 1.96
CA GLY A 35 12.47 1.57 2.02
C GLY A 35 13.10 1.25 3.38
N ASN A 36 12.30 1.19 4.46
CA ASN A 36 12.79 0.78 5.78
C ASN A 36 12.77 -0.75 5.99
N THR A 37 11.72 -1.45 5.56
CA THR A 37 11.63 -2.92 5.75
C THR A 37 12.04 -3.73 4.54
N GLY A 38 12.14 -3.11 3.35
CA GLY A 38 12.39 -3.80 2.08
C GLY A 38 11.18 -4.55 1.51
N ASN A 39 10.05 -4.57 2.23
CA ASN A 39 8.85 -5.29 1.82
C ASN A 39 8.12 -4.53 0.71
N THR A 40 7.59 -5.27 -0.26
CA THR A 40 6.65 -4.71 -1.24
C THR A 40 5.27 -4.61 -0.62
N LEU A 41 4.68 -3.43 -0.68
CA LEU A 41 3.33 -3.14 -0.26
C LEU A 41 2.44 -2.94 -1.49
N TYR A 42 1.23 -3.47 -1.42
CA TYR A 42 0.21 -3.38 -2.45
C TYR A 42 -1.00 -2.64 -1.90
N ARG A 43 -1.47 -1.63 -2.64
CA ARG A 43 -2.63 -0.82 -2.28
C ARG A 43 -3.91 -1.46 -2.79
N PHE A 44 -4.87 -1.68 -1.90
CA PHE A 44 -6.13 -2.34 -2.23
C PHE A 44 -7.29 -1.84 -1.35
N PRO A 45 -8.55 -1.97 -1.79
CA PRO A 45 -9.71 -1.65 -0.97
C PRO A 45 -9.99 -2.79 0.03
N SER A 46 -10.08 -2.46 1.32
CA SER A 46 -10.29 -3.48 2.36
C SER A 46 -11.69 -3.43 2.95
N LYS A 47 -12.42 -4.54 2.87
CA LYS A 47 -13.76 -4.68 3.49
C LYS A 47 -13.75 -4.39 5.00
N ALA A 48 -12.69 -4.78 5.70
CA ALA A 48 -12.56 -4.57 7.15
C ALA A 48 -12.45 -3.08 7.52
N HIS A 49 -12.02 -2.24 6.57
CA HIS A 49 -11.89 -0.80 6.74
C HIS A 49 -12.90 -0.06 5.87
N ASN A 50 -14.15 -0.55 5.77
CA ASN A 50 -15.22 0.10 5.00
C ASN A 50 -14.83 0.42 3.54
N TRP A 51 -14.05 -0.46 2.91
CA TRP A 51 -13.51 -0.32 1.56
C TRP A 51 -12.52 0.82 1.36
N GLU A 52 -11.95 1.36 2.45
CA GLU A 52 -10.82 2.28 2.36
C GLU A 52 -9.58 1.61 1.76
N ASN A 53 -8.72 2.42 1.16
CA ASN A 53 -7.49 1.94 0.54
C ASN A 53 -6.44 1.65 1.60
N CYS A 54 -6.20 0.37 1.84
CA CYS A 54 -5.17 -0.13 2.74
C CYS A 54 -3.92 -0.59 1.98
N TRP A 55 -2.83 -0.77 2.70
CA TRP A 55 -1.61 -1.38 2.20
C TRP A 55 -1.41 -2.76 2.84
N THR A 56 -1.09 -3.75 2.02
CA THR A 56 -0.71 -5.11 2.49
C THR A 56 0.61 -5.52 1.87
N MET A 57 1.38 -6.37 2.56
CA MET A 57 2.59 -6.96 2.00
C MET A 57 2.28 -8.12 1.03
N ASP A 58 1.06 -8.64 1.07
CA ASP A 58 0.68 -9.84 0.34
C ASP A 58 -0.16 -9.51 -0.91
N LEU A 59 0.37 -9.85 -2.09
CA LEU A 59 -0.30 -9.58 -3.37
C LEU A 59 -1.63 -10.34 -3.49
N GLN A 60 -1.69 -11.56 -2.97
CA GLN A 60 -2.89 -12.38 -3.09
C GLN A 60 -4.04 -11.81 -2.26
N THR A 61 -3.75 -11.31 -1.07
CA THR A 61 -4.69 -10.56 -0.23
C THR A 61 -5.19 -9.30 -0.93
N ALA A 62 -4.29 -8.55 -1.59
CA ALA A 62 -4.68 -7.37 -2.37
C ALA A 62 -5.66 -7.72 -3.49
N LYS A 63 -5.36 -8.75 -4.29
CA LYS A 63 -6.25 -9.25 -5.35
C LYS A 63 -7.61 -9.71 -4.82
N ASN A 64 -7.61 -10.48 -3.72
CA ASN A 64 -8.86 -10.92 -3.10
C ASN A 64 -9.70 -9.75 -2.57
N GLY A 65 -9.07 -8.71 -2.02
CA GLY A 65 -9.76 -7.50 -1.58
C GLY A 65 -10.41 -6.74 -2.73
N VAL A 66 -9.67 -6.59 -3.84
CA VAL A 66 -10.19 -6.01 -5.09
C VAL A 66 -11.37 -6.81 -5.63
N GLY A 67 -11.26 -8.14 -5.73
CA GLY A 67 -12.36 -8.99 -6.22
C GLY A 67 -13.63 -8.86 -5.37
N LYS A 68 -13.48 -8.85 -4.04
CA LYS A 68 -14.61 -8.60 -3.12
C LYS A 68 -15.19 -7.21 -3.27
N TYR A 69 -14.36 -6.20 -3.52
CA TYR A 69 -14.81 -4.83 -3.75
C TYR A 69 -15.59 -4.72 -5.06
N HIS A 70 -15.12 -5.37 -6.12
CA HIS A 70 -15.83 -5.43 -7.39
C HIS A 70 -17.22 -6.08 -7.22
N GLN A 71 -17.31 -7.21 -6.52
CA GLN A 71 -18.60 -7.82 -6.16
C GLN A 71 -19.50 -6.88 -5.34
N HIS A 72 -18.93 -6.13 -4.39
CA HIS A 72 -19.69 -5.16 -3.61
C HIS A 72 -20.26 -4.02 -4.47
N LEU A 73 -19.51 -3.53 -5.46
CA LEU A 73 -19.97 -2.52 -6.39
C LEU A 73 -21.09 -3.04 -7.31
N MET A 74 -20.95 -4.28 -7.80
CA MET A 74 -21.99 -4.91 -8.62
C MET A 74 -23.30 -5.06 -7.85
N ASN A 75 -23.25 -5.54 -6.61
CA ASN A 75 -24.44 -5.73 -5.77
C ASN A 75 -25.08 -4.43 -5.27
N ARG A 76 -24.38 -3.28 -5.36
CA ARG A 76 -24.93 -1.97 -4.97
C ARG A 76 -25.68 -1.28 -6.13
N SER A 77 -25.59 -1.86 -7.33
CA SER A 77 -26.20 -1.31 -8.54
C SER A 77 -27.63 -1.81 -8.78
N GLU A 78 -28.22 -2.53 -7.82
CA GLU A 78 -29.64 -2.92 -7.74
C GLU A 78 -30.39 -2.05 -6.71
#